data_AF-W7Q5J2-F1
#
_entry.id   AF-W7Q5J2-F1
#
_cell.length_a   1.000
_cell.length_b   1.000
_cell.length_c   1.000
_cell.angle_alpha   90.00
_cell.angle_beta   90.00
_cell.angle_gamma   90.00
#
_symmetry.space_group_name_H-M   'P 1'
#
loop_
_entity.id
_entity.type
_entity.pdbx_description
1 polymer ?
#
loop_
_entity_poly.entity_id
_entity_poly.type
_entity_poly.pdbx_seq_one_letter_code
_entity_poly.pdbx_strand_id
1 'polypeptide(L)'
;LGAWLWLVWQCRRLGAGGTLPAGVVIGRHLPGLLGGIGNEVVALGAGAYLGYLSVALMDPNQLAGLASLLVTLGSWLPLLALLVIVVLAQVGVNPIISVTFLTSMVSQVELPGISVPLLAAAMLAGWSLTMVSSPFTAAMMIMSRFTGMSAGRIGLHWNGVFLAASLLTAALVLRLVS
;
A
#
# COMPACT_ATOMS: atom_id res chain seq x y z
N LEU A 1 9.26 -3.49 18.58
CA LEU A 1 10.43 -3.76 19.47
C LEU A 1 11.62 -2.83 19.19
N GLY A 2 12.05 -2.63 17.93
CA GLY A 2 13.20 -1.77 17.61
C GLY A 2 13.10 -0.33 18.12
N ALA A 3 11.96 0.34 17.90
CA ALA A 3 11.74 1.72 18.37
C ALA A 3 11.83 1.84 19.91
N TRP A 4 11.33 0.85 20.64
CA TRP A 4 11.42 0.80 22.11
C TRP A 4 12.88 0.66 22.56
N LEU A 5 13.63 -0.29 21.98
CA LEU A 5 15.04 -0.50 22.31
C LEU A 5 15.89 0.74 21.99
N TRP A 6 15.59 1.43 20.88
CA TRP A 6 16.24 2.68 20.53
C TRP A 6 15.97 3.79 21.57
N LEU A 7 14.72 3.91 22.04
CA LEU A 7 14.33 4.88 23.06
C LEU A 7 14.97 4.57 24.42
N VAL A 8 15.03 3.29 24.81
CA VAL A 8 15.76 2.83 26.00
C VAL A 8 17.25 3.20 25.89
N TRP A 9 17.84 2.99 24.71
CA TRP A 9 19.24 3.35 24.45
C TRP A 9 19.49 4.86 24.48
N GLN A 10 18.58 5.67 23.95
CA GLN A 10 18.61 7.14 24.07
C GLN A 10 18.56 7.57 25.55
N CYS A 11 17.70 6.92 26.32
CA CYS A 11 17.52 7.21 27.75
C CYS A 11 18.54 6.53 28.66
N ARG A 12 19.53 5.79 28.14
CA ARG A 12 20.47 4.98 28.96
C ARG A 12 21.25 5.78 30.00
N ARG A 13 21.45 7.08 29.76
CA ARG A 13 22.18 8.00 30.66
C ARG A 13 21.30 8.60 31.77
N LEU A 14 19.99 8.36 31.74
CA LEU A 14 19.00 8.96 32.64
C LEU A 14 18.61 8.04 33.82
N GLY A 15 19.32 6.93 34.04
CA GLY A 15 19.09 5.98 35.14
C GLY A 15 18.24 4.76 34.75
N ALA A 16 18.24 3.71 35.59
CA ALA A 16 17.51 2.45 35.40
C ALA A 16 17.72 1.75 34.05
N GLY A 17 18.92 1.88 33.46
CA GLY A 17 19.23 1.35 32.13
C GLY A 17 18.43 2.00 30.99
N GLY A 18 17.78 3.15 31.24
CA GLY A 18 16.97 3.87 30.27
C GLY A 18 15.54 3.36 30.07
N THR A 19 15.14 2.28 30.75
CA THR A 19 13.81 1.66 30.59
C THR A 19 12.68 2.49 31.20
N LEU A 20 12.85 2.94 32.46
CA LEU A 20 11.88 3.78 33.14
C LEU A 20 11.70 5.14 32.45
N PRO A 21 12.77 5.90 32.11
CA PRO A 21 12.61 7.16 31.39
C PRO A 21 11.97 6.97 30.00
N ALA A 22 12.33 5.92 29.26
CA ALA A 22 11.69 5.61 27.97
C ALA A 22 10.18 5.34 28.13
N GLY A 23 9.78 4.62 29.18
CA GLY A 23 8.37 4.37 29.51
C GLY A 23 7.61 5.67 29.80
N VAL A 24 8.21 6.59 30.57
CA VAL A 24 7.63 7.91 30.85
C VAL A 24 7.50 8.76 29.58
N VAL A 25 8.53 8.78 28.73
CA VAL A 25 8.50 9.53 27.46
C VAL A 25 7.39 9.02 26.56
N ILE A 26 7.29 7.69 26.38
CA ILE A 26 6.20 7.08 25.61
C ILE A 26 4.85 7.42 26.25
N GLY A 27 4.65 7.17 27.55
CA GLY A 27 3.38 7.44 28.21
C GLY A 27 2.90 8.89 28.06
N ARG A 28 3.82 9.86 28.03
CA ARG A 28 3.50 11.28 27.83
C ARG A 28 3.21 11.65 26.38
N HIS A 29 3.93 11.08 25.41
CA HIS A 29 3.86 11.50 24.00
C HIS A 29 2.92 10.63 23.16
N LEU A 30 2.71 9.38 23.56
CA LEU A 30 1.89 8.41 22.85
C LEU A 30 0.45 8.89 22.63
N PRO A 31 -0.26 9.52 23.59
CA PRO A 31 -1.60 10.05 23.34
C PRO A 31 -1.61 11.13 22.26
N GLY A 32 -0.61 12.01 22.24
CA GLY A 32 -0.47 13.05 21.21
C GLY A 32 -0.13 12.47 19.83
N LEU A 33 0.76 11.47 19.79
CA LEU A 33 1.12 10.77 18.55
C LEU A 33 -0.07 9.99 17.97
N LEU A 34 -0.78 9.22 18.80
CA LEU A 34 -1.93 8.42 18.39
C LEU A 34 -3.12 9.30 18.00
N GLY A 35 -3.37 10.39 18.74
CA GLY A 35 -4.42 11.36 18.42
C GLY A 35 -4.23 12.00 17.05
N GLY A 36 -2.97 12.16 16.60
CA GLY A 36 -2.65 12.73 15.30
C GLY A 36 -2.78 11.79 14.09
N ILE A 37 -2.73 10.46 14.29
CA ILE A 37 -2.74 9.46 13.21
C ILE A 37 -4.02 8.62 13.13
N GLY A 38 -5.03 8.93 13.96
CA GLY A 38 -6.24 8.12 14.08
C GLY A 38 -6.97 7.96 12.74
N ASN A 39 -7.06 9.04 11.95
CA ASN A 39 -7.72 9.02 10.65
C ASN A 39 -7.00 8.09 9.67
N GLU A 40 -5.66 8.10 9.66
CA GLU A 40 -4.84 7.25 8.81
C GLU A 40 -4.98 5.78 9.21
N VAL A 41 -4.97 5.47 10.51
CA VAL A 41 -5.16 4.10 11.02
C VAL A 41 -6.54 3.58 10.66
N VAL A 42 -7.59 4.38 10.86
CA VAL A 42 -8.96 4.01 10.49
C VAL A 42 -9.08 3.82 8.98
N ALA A 43 -8.51 4.72 8.17
CA ALA A 43 -8.55 4.61 6.72
C ALA A 43 -7.81 3.36 6.20
N LEU A 44 -6.65 3.02 6.77
CA LEU A 44 -5.91 1.80 6.44
C LEU A 44 -6.69 0.54 6.85
N GLY A 45 -7.20 0.50 8.08
CA GLY A 45 -7.95 -0.63 8.61
C GLY A 45 -9.27 -0.85 7.87
N ALA A 46 -10.07 0.21 7.69
CA ALA A 46 -11.31 0.16 6.93
C ALA A 46 -11.06 -0.20 5.46
N GLY A 47 -9.99 0.31 4.85
CA GLY A 47 -9.63 -0.02 3.47
C GLY A 47 -9.29 -1.49 3.29
N ALA A 48 -8.47 -2.06 4.18
CA ALA A 48 -8.17 -3.49 4.17
C ALA A 48 -9.44 -4.33 4.37
N TYR A 49 -10.28 -3.96 5.35
CA TYR A 49 -11.53 -4.66 5.62
C TYR A 49 -12.49 -4.60 4.42
N LEU A 50 -12.63 -3.44 3.78
CA LEU A 50 -13.45 -3.27 2.58
C LEU A 50 -12.95 -4.14 1.42
N GLY A 51 -11.64 -4.20 1.19
CA GLY A 51 -11.06 -5.05 0.14
C GLY A 51 -11.39 -6.54 0.37
N TYR A 52 -11.23 -7.01 1.61
CA TYR A 52 -11.57 -8.38 2.00
C TYR A 52 -13.08 -8.66 1.88
N LEU A 53 -13.90 -7.77 2.45
CA LEU A 53 -15.35 -7.93 2.51
C LEU A 53 -16.00 -7.86 1.12
N SER A 54 -15.43 -7.07 0.20
CA SER A 54 -15.87 -7.01 -1.20
C SER A 54 -15.78 -8.37 -1.89
N VAL A 55 -14.83 -9.22 -1.51
CA VAL A 55 -14.72 -10.59 -2.01
C VAL A 55 -15.60 -11.54 -1.19
N ALA A 56 -15.59 -11.43 0.13
CA ALA A 56 -16.34 -12.32 1.02
C ALA A 56 -17.86 -12.25 0.84
N LEU A 57 -18.39 -11.13 0.33
CA LEU A 57 -19.81 -10.96 0.04
C LEU A 57 -20.23 -11.37 -1.37
N MET A 58 -19.29 -11.79 -2.22
CA MET A 58 -19.63 -12.23 -3.56
C MET A 58 -20.37 -13.56 -3.53
N ASP A 59 -21.41 -13.67 -4.37
CA ASP A 59 -22.04 -14.96 -4.60
C ASP A 59 -21.16 -15.88 -5.46
N PRO A 60 -21.40 -17.20 -5.49
CA PRO A 60 -20.58 -18.14 -6.26
C PRO A 60 -20.53 -17.84 -7.76
N ASN A 61 -21.58 -17.25 -8.34
CA ASN A 61 -21.62 -16.93 -9.77
C ASN A 61 -20.74 -15.73 -10.10
N GLN A 62 -20.78 -14.70 -9.25
CA GLN A 62 -19.91 -13.53 -9.36
C GLN A 62 -18.44 -13.92 -9.20
N LEU A 63 -18.13 -14.77 -8.21
CA LEU A 63 -16.78 -15.26 -7.98
C LEU A 63 -16.27 -16.07 -9.18
N ALA A 64 -17.09 -16.98 -9.73
CA ALA A 64 -16.75 -17.74 -10.92
C ALA A 64 -16.56 -16.85 -12.16
N GLY A 65 -17.41 -15.83 -12.33
CA GLY A 65 -17.29 -14.85 -13.40
C GLY A 65 -15.97 -14.09 -13.32
N LEU A 66 -15.62 -13.56 -12.15
CA LEU A 66 -14.34 -12.88 -11.92
C LEU A 66 -13.15 -13.83 -12.08
N ALA A 67 -13.22 -15.06 -11.56
CA ALA A 67 -12.18 -16.07 -11.76
C ALA A 67 -11.93 -16.34 -13.26
N SER A 68 -13.00 -16.51 -14.05
CA SER A 68 -12.90 -16.74 -15.49
C SER A 68 -12.24 -15.56 -16.21
N LEU A 69 -12.55 -14.33 -15.79
CA LEU A 69 -11.89 -13.12 -16.30
C LEU A 69 -10.40 -13.13 -15.97
N LEU A 70 -10.03 -13.37 -14.71
CA LEU A 70 -8.63 -13.41 -14.28
C LEU A 70 -7.82 -14.49 -15.02
N VAL A 71 -8.39 -15.67 -15.24
CA VAL A 71 -7.77 -16.74 -16.04
C VAL A 71 -7.62 -16.32 -17.50
N THR A 72 -8.63 -15.65 -18.07
CA THR A 72 -8.58 -15.14 -19.46
C THR A 72 -7.48 -14.09 -19.65
N LEU A 73 -7.20 -13.28 -18.62
CA LEU A 73 -6.09 -12.32 -18.64
C LEU A 73 -4.73 -13.02 -18.69
N GLY A 74 -4.61 -14.23 -18.10
CA GLY A 74 -3.42 -15.07 -18.16
C GLY A 74 -2.13 -14.32 -17.78
N SER A 75 -1.13 -14.35 -18.67
CA SER A 75 0.17 -13.68 -18.47
C SER A 75 0.09 -12.15 -18.38
N TRP A 76 -1.05 -11.54 -18.73
CA TRP A 76 -1.26 -10.09 -18.56
C TRP A 76 -1.71 -9.72 -17.15
N LEU A 77 -2.17 -10.68 -16.34
CA LEU A 77 -2.76 -10.40 -15.04
C LEU A 77 -1.83 -9.63 -14.08
N PRO A 78 -0.53 -9.96 -13.92
CA PRO A 78 0.36 -9.20 -13.04
C PRO A 78 0.49 -7.74 -13.46
N LEU A 79 0.66 -7.47 -14.77
CA LEU A 79 0.76 -6.11 -15.29
C LEU A 79 -0.55 -5.34 -15.06
N LEU A 80 -1.70 -5.95 -15.34
CA LEU A 80 -2.99 -5.30 -15.15
C LEU A 80 -3.29 -5.04 -13.67
N ALA A 81 -2.92 -5.96 -12.77
CA ALA A 81 -3.02 -5.74 -11.32
C ALA A 81 -2.21 -4.51 -10.88
N LEU A 82 -0.95 -4.41 -11.33
CA LEU A 82 -0.11 -3.24 -11.08
C LEU A 82 -0.77 -1.95 -11.58
N LEU A 83 -1.24 -1.94 -12.82
CA LEU A 83 -1.84 -0.76 -13.45
C LEU A 83 -3.14 -0.33 -12.75
N VAL A 84 -4.01 -1.28 -12.39
CA VAL A 84 -5.25 -1.01 -11.67
C VAL A 84 -4.96 -0.37 -10.31
N ILE A 85 -4.01 -0.92 -9.55
CA ILE A 85 -3.59 -0.34 -8.26
C ILE A 85 -3.11 1.11 -8.47
N VAL A 86 -2.28 1.36 -9.49
CA VAL A 86 -1.74 2.69 -9.75
C VAL A 86 -2.83 3.68 -10.14
N VAL A 87 -3.70 3.31 -11.08
CA VAL A 87 -4.77 4.17 -11.60
C VAL A 87 -5.80 4.49 -10.53
N LEU A 88 -6.27 3.49 -9.78
CA LEU A 88 -7.25 3.71 -8.71
C LEU A 88 -6.69 4.64 -7.62
N ALA A 89 -5.40 4.52 -7.30
CA ALA A 89 -4.78 5.43 -6.34
C ALA A 89 -4.68 6.88 -6.85
N GLN A 90 -4.61 7.12 -8.17
CA GLN A 90 -4.62 8.48 -8.70
C GLN A 90 -5.97 9.18 -8.57
N VAL A 91 -7.05 8.44 -8.28
CA VAL A 91 -8.40 9.00 -8.03
C VAL A 91 -8.81 8.90 -6.55
N GLY A 92 -7.87 8.60 -5.66
CA GLY A 92 -8.06 8.63 -4.21
C GLY A 92 -8.44 7.29 -3.58
N VAL A 93 -8.48 6.20 -4.34
CA VAL A 93 -8.65 4.86 -3.76
C VAL A 93 -7.36 4.47 -3.05
N ASN A 94 -7.43 4.18 -1.75
CA ASN A 94 -6.26 3.74 -1.01
C ASN A 94 -5.72 2.42 -1.61
N PRO A 95 -4.42 2.31 -1.95
CA PRO A 95 -3.86 1.10 -2.57
C PRO A 95 -4.06 -0.17 -1.74
N ILE A 96 -4.20 -0.05 -0.41
CA ILE A 96 -4.51 -1.20 0.45
C ILE A 96 -5.82 -1.88 0.07
N ILE A 97 -6.84 -1.12 -0.36
CA ILE A 97 -8.14 -1.66 -0.78
C ILE A 97 -7.95 -2.57 -1.99
N SER A 98 -7.25 -2.07 -3.01
CA SER A 98 -7.03 -2.79 -4.27
C SER A 98 -6.18 -4.04 -4.06
N VAL A 99 -5.10 -3.92 -3.27
CA VAL A 99 -4.19 -5.03 -2.98
C VAL A 99 -4.89 -6.09 -2.14
N THR A 100 -5.64 -5.71 -1.09
CA THR A 100 -6.38 -6.69 -0.30
C THR A 100 -7.47 -7.36 -1.11
N PHE A 101 -8.22 -6.64 -1.94
CA PHE A 101 -9.21 -7.23 -2.85
C PHE A 101 -8.58 -8.27 -3.78
N LEU A 102 -7.49 -7.93 -4.46
CA LEU A 102 -6.80 -8.83 -5.39
C LEU A 102 -6.23 -10.06 -4.66
N THR A 103 -5.62 -9.88 -3.48
CA THR A 103 -5.12 -11.00 -2.68
C THR A 103 -6.25 -11.90 -2.20
N SER A 104 -7.38 -11.32 -1.78
CA SER A 104 -8.57 -12.08 -1.39
C SER A 104 -9.14 -12.86 -2.57
N MET A 105 -9.20 -12.27 -3.77
CA MET A 105 -9.56 -12.99 -5.00
C MET A 105 -8.65 -14.19 -5.22
N VAL A 106 -7.33 -13.98 -5.22
CA VAL A 106 -6.32 -15.05 -5.41
C VAL A 106 -6.45 -16.17 -4.38
N SER A 107 -6.88 -15.86 -3.15
CA SER A 107 -7.08 -16.87 -2.10
C SER A 107 -8.35 -17.71 -2.27
N GLN A 108 -9.32 -17.25 -3.07
CA GLN A 108 -10.61 -17.92 -3.26
C GLN A 108 -10.75 -18.62 -4.62
N VAL A 109 -9.88 -18.31 -5.59
CA VAL A 109 -9.97 -18.84 -6.95
C VAL A 109 -8.67 -19.47 -7.39
N GLU A 110 -8.76 -20.56 -8.14
CA GLU A 110 -7.59 -21.16 -8.78
C GLU A 110 -7.23 -20.38 -10.05
N LEU A 111 -5.95 -20.03 -10.18
CA LEU A 111 -5.41 -19.28 -11.32
C LEU A 111 -4.37 -20.15 -12.06
N PRO A 112 -4.81 -21.18 -12.82
CA PRO A 112 -3.90 -22.08 -13.51
C PRO A 112 -3.00 -21.32 -14.49
N GLY A 113 -1.70 -21.64 -14.47
CA GLY A 113 -0.70 -21.02 -15.34
C GLY A 113 -0.28 -19.60 -14.92
N ILE A 114 -0.78 -19.07 -13.81
CA ILE A 114 -0.38 -17.75 -13.30
C ILE A 114 0.61 -17.90 -12.13
N SER A 115 1.75 -17.24 -12.24
CA SER A 115 2.75 -17.21 -11.16
C SER A 115 2.28 -16.30 -10.01
N VAL A 116 1.88 -16.91 -8.89
CA VAL A 116 1.48 -16.18 -7.66
C VAL A 116 2.60 -15.27 -7.14
N PRO A 117 3.89 -15.68 -7.10
CA PRO A 117 4.97 -14.78 -6.71
C PRO A 117 5.11 -13.57 -7.63
N LEU A 118 4.92 -13.75 -8.95
CA LEU A 118 4.99 -12.65 -9.91
C LEU A 118 3.83 -11.66 -9.74
N LEU A 119 2.62 -12.19 -9.48
CA LEU A 119 1.45 -11.37 -9.17
C LEU A 119 1.66 -10.56 -7.89
N ALA A 120 2.19 -11.20 -6.83
CA ALA A 120 2.53 -10.52 -5.58
C ALA A 120 3.58 -9.41 -5.79
N ALA A 121 4.63 -9.69 -6.57
CA ALA A 121 5.65 -8.70 -6.91
C ALA A 121 5.06 -7.52 -7.68
N ALA A 122 4.16 -7.77 -8.63
CA ALA A 122 3.49 -6.72 -9.38
C ALA A 122 2.58 -5.85 -8.50
N MET A 123 1.88 -6.45 -7.54
CA MET A 123 1.05 -5.73 -6.56
C MET A 123 1.90 -4.87 -5.63
N LEU A 124 3.04 -5.37 -5.15
CA LEU A 124 4.00 -4.62 -4.34
C LEU A 124 4.63 -3.46 -5.11
N ALA A 125 4.98 -3.67 -6.38
CA ALA A 125 5.48 -2.62 -7.26
C ALA A 125 4.41 -1.54 -7.49
N GLY A 126 3.17 -1.93 -7.78
CA GLY A 126 2.03 -1.03 -7.92
C GLY A 126 1.82 -0.18 -6.67
N TRP A 127 1.77 -0.81 -5.49
CA TRP A 127 1.68 -0.10 -4.22
C TRP A 127 2.83 0.91 -4.07
N SER A 128 4.08 0.47 -4.27
CA SER A 128 5.25 1.31 -4.09
C SER A 128 5.22 2.54 -5.01
N LEU A 129 4.81 2.37 -6.27
CA LEU A 129 4.67 3.46 -7.22
C LEU A 129 3.54 4.43 -6.84
N THR A 130 2.44 3.94 -6.26
CA THR A 130 1.38 4.83 -5.77
C THR A 130 1.83 5.71 -4.61
N MET A 131 2.68 5.20 -3.71
CA MET A 131 3.21 5.96 -2.57
C MET A 131 3.94 7.24 -2.99
N VAL A 132 4.57 7.22 -4.17
CA VAL A 132 5.39 8.33 -4.69
C VAL A 132 4.70 9.15 -5.78
N SER A 133 3.55 8.70 -6.30
CA SER A 133 2.86 9.38 -7.41
C SER A 133 1.48 9.93 -7.05
N SER A 134 0.73 9.23 -6.19
CA SER A 134 -0.65 9.63 -5.90
C SER A 134 -0.69 10.83 -4.95
N PRO A 135 -1.45 11.88 -5.27
CA PRO A 135 -1.58 13.06 -4.42
C PRO A 135 -2.39 12.80 -3.14
N PHE A 136 -3.03 11.63 -3.04
CA PHE A 136 -3.92 11.26 -1.93
C PHE A 136 -3.21 10.45 -0.84
N THR A 137 -1.93 10.14 -1.01
CA THR A 137 -1.16 9.40 -0.01
C THR A 137 -0.80 10.31 1.17
N ALA A 138 -0.74 9.74 2.37
CA ALA A 138 -0.35 10.48 3.57
C ALA A 138 1.02 11.15 3.41
N ALA A 139 1.98 10.43 2.82
CA ALA A 139 3.32 10.96 2.54
C ALA A 139 3.26 12.22 1.65
N MET A 140 2.43 12.22 0.61
CA MET A 140 2.26 13.37 -0.27
C MET A 140 1.53 14.53 0.40
N MET A 141 0.50 14.26 1.19
CA MET A 141 -0.20 15.30 1.95
C MET A 141 0.71 15.98 2.98
N ILE A 142 1.55 15.20 3.67
CA ILE A 142 2.56 15.73 4.59
C ILE A 142 3.58 16.57 3.83
N MET A 143 4.11 16.06 2.71
CA MET A 143 5.07 16.79 1.87
C MET A 143 4.50 18.10 1.34
N SER A 144 3.23 18.10 0.92
CA SER A 144 2.52 19.29 0.46
C SER A 144 2.46 20.36 1.54
N ARG A 145 2.22 19.99 2.81
CA ARG A 145 2.23 20.92 3.95
C ARG A 145 3.61 21.51 4.23
N PHE A 146 4.68 20.71 4.13
CA PHE A 146 6.04 21.18 4.35
C PHE A 146 6.57 22.08 3.24
N THR A 147 6.24 21.77 1.99
CA THR A 147 6.73 22.50 0.81
C THR A 147 5.85 23.69 0.42
N GLY A 148 4.60 23.75 0.92
CA GLY A 148 3.59 24.71 0.47
C GLY A 148 3.10 24.47 -0.96
N MET A 149 3.54 23.39 -1.61
CA MET A 149 3.17 23.04 -2.99
C MET A 149 2.00 22.05 -2.98
N SER A 150 1.14 22.10 -4.00
CA SER A 150 0.04 21.13 -4.14
C SER A 150 0.55 19.70 -4.29
N ALA A 151 -0.08 18.73 -3.62
CA ALA A 151 0.27 17.30 -3.71
C ALA A 151 0.32 16.77 -5.15
N GLY A 152 -0.59 17.20 -6.03
CA GLY A 152 -0.59 16.81 -7.45
C GLY A 152 0.64 17.30 -8.22
N ARG A 153 1.19 18.47 -7.88
CA ARG A 153 2.42 18.97 -8.50
C ARG A 153 3.62 18.10 -8.11
N ILE A 154 3.69 17.66 -6.86
CA ILE A 154 4.77 16.83 -6.35
C ILE A 154 4.64 15.39 -6.88
N GLY A 155 3.45 14.80 -6.81
CA GLY A 155 3.22 13.41 -7.20
C GLY A 155 3.17 13.17 -8.70
N LEU A 156 2.53 14.06 -9.47
CA LEU A 156 2.36 13.85 -10.91
C LEU A 156 3.33 14.67 -11.73
N HIS A 157 3.57 15.93 -11.38
CA HIS A 157 4.41 16.80 -12.21
C HIS A 157 5.91 16.52 -11.99
N TRP A 158 6.34 16.38 -10.74
CA TRP A 158 7.75 16.09 -10.43
C TRP A 158 8.08 14.61 -10.57
N ASN A 159 7.23 13.73 -10.05
CA ASN A 159 7.44 12.28 -10.13
C ASN A 159 6.84 11.63 -11.39
N GLY A 160 6.22 12.38 -12.30
CA GLY A 160 5.54 11.81 -13.47
C GLY A 160 6.46 11.07 -14.43
N VAL A 161 7.63 11.64 -14.74
CA VAL A 161 8.64 10.98 -15.60
C VAL A 161 9.18 9.71 -14.92
N PHE A 162 9.47 9.79 -13.62
CA PHE A 162 9.88 8.64 -12.83
C PHE A 162 8.81 7.54 -12.85
N LEU A 163 7.54 7.90 -12.59
CA LEU A 163 6.41 6.98 -12.64
C LEU A 163 6.31 6.32 -14.01
N ALA A 164 6.33 7.10 -15.09
CA ALA A 164 6.23 6.57 -16.45
C ALA A 164 7.40 5.61 -16.77
N ALA A 165 8.64 5.99 -16.45
CA ALA A 165 9.81 5.15 -16.65
C ALA A 165 9.75 3.86 -15.81
N SER A 166 9.33 3.94 -14.54
CA SER A 166 9.16 2.78 -13.68
C SER A 166 8.03 1.87 -14.15
N LEU A 167 6.91 2.43 -14.62
CA LEU A 167 5.80 1.66 -15.18
C LEU A 167 6.22 0.93 -16.47
N LEU A 168 6.94 1.61 -17.36
CA LEU A 168 7.50 0.99 -18.57
C LEU A 168 8.49 -0.12 -18.21
N THR A 169 9.38 0.12 -17.27
CA THR A 169 10.36 -0.88 -16.82
C THR A 169 9.67 -2.08 -16.18
N ALA A 170 8.72 -1.85 -15.27
CA ALA A 170 7.93 -2.91 -14.66
C ALA A 170 7.13 -3.69 -15.71
N ALA A 171 6.53 -3.02 -16.69
CA ALA A 171 5.83 -3.68 -17.77
C ALA A 171 6.75 -4.58 -18.59
N LEU A 172 7.92 -4.10 -18.99
CA LEU A 172 8.91 -4.90 -19.71
C LEU A 172 9.35 -6.12 -18.89
N VAL A 173 9.71 -5.93 -17.62
CA VAL A 173 10.15 -7.01 -16.73
C VAL A 173 9.04 -8.05 -16.56
N LEU A 174 7.81 -7.62 -16.23
CA LEU A 174 6.69 -8.53 -16.07
C LEU A 174 6.43 -9.30 -17.36
N ARG A 175 6.45 -8.64 -18.53
CA ARG A 175 6.23 -9.29 -19.83
C ARG A 175 7.33 -10.27 -20.24
N LEU A 176 8.56 -10.08 -19.78
CA LEU A 176 9.67 -11.00 -20.06
C LEU A 176 9.70 -12.21 -19.13
N VAL A 177 9.13 -12.09 -17.94
CA VAL A 177 9.12 -13.14 -16.90
C VAL A 177 7.83 -13.98 -16.90
N SER A 178 6.76 -13.47 -17.52
CA SER A 178 5.45 -14.16 -17.63
C SER A 178 5.38 -15.11 -18.81
#